data_AF-M1BC05-F1
#
_entry.id   AF-M1BC05-F1
#
_cell.length_a   1.000
_cell.length_b   1.000
_cell.length_c   1.000
_cell.angle_alpha   90.00
_cell.angle_beta   90.00
_cell.angle_gamma   90.00
#
_symmetry.space_group_name_H-M   'P 1'
#
loop_
_entity.id
_entity.type
_entity.pdbx_description
1 polymer ?
#
loop_
_entity_poly.entity_id
_entity_poly.type
_entity_poly.pdbx_seq_one_letter_code
_entity_poly.pdbx_strand_id
1 'polypeptide(L)'
;MEKESKRKPRILCLHGYRESAEILKKLILRWPESVTGKLDLVFLDAPFPAKGKSRLEGFFDPPYFEWFRFNKVFILASFNFNDSIYSKKNTP
;
A
#
# COMPACT_ATOMS: atom_id res chain seq x y z
N MET A 1 -7.43 -26.38 33.02
CA MET A 1 -7.59 -26.28 31.55
C MET A 1 -7.23 -24.87 31.14
N GLU A 2 -5.99 -24.64 30.74
CA GLU A 2 -5.63 -23.39 30.10
C GLU A 2 -6.27 -23.40 28.70
N LYS A 3 -7.22 -22.48 28.47
CA LYS A 3 -7.64 -22.16 27.11
C LYS A 3 -6.42 -21.55 26.45
N GLU A 4 -5.72 -22.33 25.63
CA GLU A 4 -4.74 -21.79 24.70
C GLU A 4 -5.47 -20.73 23.86
N SER A 5 -5.26 -19.46 24.21
CA SER A 5 -5.91 -18.35 23.50
C SER A 5 -5.30 -18.33 22.11
N LYS A 6 -5.95 -18.97 21.14
CA LYS A 6 -5.54 -18.92 19.73
C LYS A 6 -5.38 -17.45 19.36
N ARG A 7 -4.13 -17.02 19.17
CA ARG A 7 -3.81 -15.64 18.80
C ARG A 7 -4.55 -15.33 17.50
N LYS A 8 -5.24 -14.19 17.46
CA LYS A 8 -5.91 -13.73 16.24
C LYS A 8 -4.85 -13.57 15.13
N PRO A 9 -5.11 -14.03 13.90
CA PRO A 9 -4.23 -13.73 12.78
C PRO A 9 -4.06 -12.23 12.63
N ARG A 10 -2.80 -11.78 12.54
CA ARG A 10 -2.47 -10.38 12.33
C ARG A 10 -2.35 -10.09 10.85
N ILE A 11 -3.10 -9.09 10.38
CA ILE A 11 -3.13 -8.68 8.97
C ILE A 11 -2.69 -7.22 8.89
N LEU A 12 -1.69 -6.98 8.04
CA LEU A 12 -1.30 -5.64 7.64
C LEU A 12 -2.17 -5.18 6.47
N CYS A 13 -2.93 -4.11 6.68
CA CYS A 13 -3.89 -3.54 5.74
C CYS A 13 -3.28 -2.31 5.06
N LEU A 14 -3.02 -2.42 3.76
CA LEU A 14 -2.44 -1.36 2.94
C LEU A 14 -3.52 -0.74 2.06
N HIS A 15 -3.70 0.57 2.14
CA HIS A 15 -4.73 1.29 1.37
C HIS A 15 -4.38 1.39 -0.13
N GLY A 16 -5.40 1.71 -0.93
CA GLY A 16 -5.27 1.87 -2.38
C GLY A 16 -4.55 3.15 -2.81
N TYR A 17 -4.43 3.36 -4.11
CA TYR A 17 -3.77 4.53 -4.68
C TYR A 17 -4.54 5.83 -4.35
N ARG A 18 -3.86 6.78 -3.70
CA ARG A 18 -4.45 8.07 -3.26
C ARG A 18 -5.65 7.89 -2.35
N GLU A 19 -5.47 7.05 -1.34
CA GLU A 19 -6.41 6.83 -0.24
C GLU A 19 -5.67 6.95 1.10
N SER A 20 -6.27 6.53 2.20
CA SER A 20 -5.62 6.47 3.51
C SER A 20 -6.00 5.21 4.27
N ALA A 21 -5.20 4.89 5.29
CA ALA A 21 -5.44 3.83 6.26
C ALA A 21 -6.84 3.97 6.90
N GLU A 22 -7.24 5.20 7.22
CA GLU A 22 -8.56 5.47 7.82
C GLU A 22 -9.71 5.20 6.86
N ILE A 23 -9.55 5.50 5.57
CA ILE A 23 -10.54 5.14 4.55
C ILE A 23 -10.66 3.62 4.44
N LEU A 24 -9.54 2.91 4.32
CA LEU A 24 -9.55 1.45 4.25
C LEU A 24 -10.18 0.84 5.50
N LYS A 25 -9.87 1.37 6.69
CA LYS A 25 -10.47 0.94 7.95
C LYS A 25 -11.98 1.11 7.96
N LYS A 26 -12.50 2.27 7.53
CA LYS A 26 -13.96 2.49 7.39
C LYS A 26 -14.60 1.48 6.44
N LEU A 27 -13.93 1.14 5.34
CA LEU A 27 -14.44 0.16 4.38
C LEU A 27 -14.44 -1.27 4.95
N ILE A 28 -13.35 -1.69 5.61
CA ILE A 28 -13.21 -3.04 6.20
C ILE A 28 -14.14 -3.24 7.39
N LEU A 29 -14.37 -2.20 8.21
CA LEU A 29 -15.27 -2.28 9.36
C LEU A 29 -16.77 -2.38 8.97
N ARG A 30 -17.10 -2.34 7.67
CA ARG A 30 -18.44 -2.70 7.17
C ARG A 30 -18.68 -4.21 7.17
N TRP A 31 -17.65 -5.03 7.31
CA TRP A 31 -17.79 -6.48 7.42
C TRP A 31 -18.40 -6.89 8.77
N PRO A 32 -19.08 -8.05 8.82
CA PRO A 32 -19.66 -8.54 10.07
C PRO A 32 -18.62 -8.76 11.18
N GLU A 33 -19.02 -8.54 12.43
CA GLU A 33 -18.19 -8.77 13.62
C GLU A 33 -17.70 -10.23 13.72
N SER A 34 -18.49 -11.17 13.20
CA SER A 34 -18.11 -12.59 13.12
C SER A 34 -16.85 -12.85 12.28
N VAL A 35 -16.44 -11.88 11.46
CA VAL A 35 -15.20 -11.87 10.68
C VAL A 35 -14.17 -10.97 11.37
N THR A 36 -14.46 -9.69 11.55
CA THR A 36 -13.48 -8.69 12.04
C THR A 36 -13.03 -8.98 13.47
N GLY A 37 -13.93 -9.50 14.33
CA GLY A 37 -13.61 -9.91 15.70
C GLY A 37 -12.62 -11.07 15.80
N LYS A 38 -12.37 -11.81 14.70
CA LYS A 38 -11.39 -12.90 14.64
C LYS A 38 -10.00 -12.46 14.16
N LEU A 39 -9.86 -11.21 13.72
CA LEU A 39 -8.63 -10.68 13.12
C LEU A 39 -8.00 -9.61 14.00
N ASP A 40 -6.68 -9.50 13.92
CA ASP A 40 -5.91 -8.36 14.44
C ASP A 40 -5.47 -7.51 13.24
N LEU A 41 -6.17 -6.39 12.99
CA LEU A 41 -6.00 -5.58 11.79
C LEU A 41 -5.12 -4.36 12.09
N VAL A 42 -4.00 -4.23 11.37
CA VAL A 42 -3.08 -3.10 11.46
C VAL A 42 -3.17 -2.30 10.18
N PHE A 43 -3.58 -1.04 10.25
CA PHE A 43 -3.69 -0.15 9.10
C PHE A 43 -2.51 0.82 9.07
N LEU A 44 -1.89 0.99 7.90
CA LEU A 44 -0.77 1.92 7.72
C LEU A 44 -1.03 2.85 6.54
N ASP A 45 -0.67 4.12 6.74
CA ASP A 45 -0.59 5.10 5.67
C ASP A 45 0.72 4.94 4.91
N ALA A 46 0.63 5.18 3.60
CA ALA A 46 1.79 5.26 2.75
C ALA A 46 2.63 6.51 3.07
N PRO A 47 3.96 6.48 2.82
CA PRO A 47 4.87 7.53 3.27
C PRO A 47 4.74 8.86 2.51
N PHE A 48 4.10 8.87 1.35
CA PHE A 48 4.04 10.06 0.50
C PHE A 48 2.61 10.65 0.47
N PRO A 49 2.41 11.93 0.82
CA PRO A 49 1.13 12.59 0.60
C PRO A 49 0.76 12.60 -0.88
N ALA A 50 -0.51 12.36 -1.21
CA ALA A 50 -0.98 12.40 -2.59
C ALA A 50 -0.84 13.83 -3.15
N LYS A 51 -0.29 13.94 -4.37
CA LYS A 51 -0.12 15.24 -5.05
C LYS A 51 -1.27 15.61 -6.00
N GLY A 52 -2.22 14.70 -6.21
CA GLY A 52 -3.35 14.94 -7.10
C GLY A 52 -4.63 14.36 -6.53
N LYS A 53 -5.72 14.55 -7.28
CA LYS A 53 -7.06 14.17 -6.87
C LYS A 53 -7.16 12.68 -6.55
N SER A 54 -7.93 12.38 -5.52
CA SER A 54 -8.40 11.03 -5.22
C SER A 54 -9.69 10.74 -5.97
N ARG A 55 -9.95 9.48 -6.32
CA ARG A 55 -11.28 9.07 -6.81
C ARG A 55 -12.35 9.10 -5.72
N LEU A 56 -11.91 9.16 -4.46
CA LEU A 56 -12.78 9.20 -3.28
C LEU A 56 -13.02 10.62 -2.76
N GLU A 57 -12.49 11.62 -3.45
CA GLU A 57 -12.73 13.03 -3.13
C GLU A 57 -14.22 13.34 -3.27
N GLY A 58 -14.81 13.93 -2.22
CA GLY A 58 -16.26 14.16 -2.10
C GLY A 58 -17.02 13.05 -1.34
N PHE A 59 -16.43 11.87 -1.17
CA PHE A 59 -16.96 10.81 -0.29
C PHE A 59 -16.21 10.73 1.04
N PHE A 60 -14.90 10.96 0.99
CA PHE A 60 -14.02 10.96 2.16
C PHE A 60 -13.10 12.17 2.11
N ASP A 61 -12.89 12.82 3.25
CA ASP A 61 -11.98 13.94 3.37
C ASP A 61 -10.51 13.49 3.31
N PRO A 62 -9.58 14.35 2.82
CA PRO A 62 -8.13 14.11 2.92
C PRO A 62 -7.68 13.99 4.40
N PRO A 63 -6.47 13.47 4.67
CA PRO A 63 -5.35 13.24 3.76
C PRO A 63 -5.45 11.95 2.94
N TYR A 64 -4.79 11.97 1.78
CA TYR A 64 -4.56 10.80 0.95
C TYR A 64 -3.06 10.59 0.75
N PHE A 65 -2.66 9.34 0.51
CA PHE A 65 -1.26 8.94 0.41
C PHE A 65 -0.99 8.01 -0.79
N GLU A 66 0.28 7.89 -1.17
CA GLU A 66 0.79 7.07 -2.27
C GLU A 66 1.97 6.22 -1.78
N TRP A 67 1.97 4.91 -2.05
CA TRP A 67 3.07 4.00 -1.67
C TRP A 67 4.35 4.26 -2.43
N PHE A 68 4.22 4.63 -3.69
CA PHE A 68 5.34 4.89 -4.59
C PHE A 68 5.03 6.11 -5.43
N ARG A 69 6.05 6.90 -5.72
CA ARG A 69 5.98 7.99 -6.69
C ARG A 69 6.84 7.65 -7.89
N PHE A 70 6.32 7.95 -9.06
CA PHE A 70 7.10 7.85 -10.29
C PHE A 70 8.27 8.82 -10.24
N ASN A 71 9.49 8.28 -10.23
CA ASN A 71 10.71 9.05 -10.37
C ASN A 71 11.32 8.79 -11.74
N LYS A 72 11.12 9.74 -12.67
CA LYS A 72 11.64 9.67 -14.05
C LYS A 72 13.14 9.39 -14.07
N VAL A 73 13.90 10.04 -13.19
CA VAL A 73 15.37 9.92 -13.16
C VAL A 73 15.78 8.51 -12.75
N PHE A 74 15.13 7.96 -11.71
CA PHE A 74 15.40 6.59 -11.27
C PHE A 74 15.11 5.57 -12.36
N ILE A 75 13.95 5.69 -13.01
CA ILE A 75 13.51 4.75 -14.03
C ILE A 75 14.39 4.83 -15.28
N LEU A 76 14.70 6.04 -15.77
CA LEU A 76 15.63 6.22 -16.90
C LEU A 76 17.04 5.69 -16.58
N ALA A 77 17.53 5.90 -15.36
CA ALA A 77 18.82 5.35 -14.94
C ALA A 77 18.81 3.81 -14.90
N SER A 78 17.72 3.18 -14.44
CA SER A 78 17.59 1.71 -14.45
C SER A 78 17.55 1.13 -15.86
N PHE A 79 16.89 1.79 -16.81
CA PHE A 79 16.90 1.37 -18.21
C PHE A 79 18.29 1.50 -18.84
N ASN A 80 18.94 2.66 -18.68
CA ASN A 80 20.30 2.88 -19.19
C ASN A 80 21.35 1.94 -18.57
N PHE A 81 21.16 1.53 -17.31
CA PHE A 81 22.02 0.54 -16.68
C PHE A 81 21.95 -0.81 -17.39
N ASN A 82 20.75 -1.32 -17.69
CA ASN A 82 20.58 -2.59 -18.40
C ASN A 82 21.20 -2.57 -19.80
N ASP A 83 21.02 -1.48 -20.55
CA ASP A 83 21.60 -1.34 -21.90
C ASP A 83 23.14 -1.41 -21.89
N SER A 84 23.78 -0.90 -20.83
CA SER A 84 25.24 -0.99 -20.66
C SER A 84 25.73 -2.45 -20.44
N ILE A 85 24.90 -3.33 -19.89
CA ILE A 85 25.22 -4.75 -19.68
C ILE A 85 25.02 -5.55 -20.97
N TYR A 86 23.99 -5.22 -21.76
CA TYR A 86 23.75 -5.85 -23.07
C TYR A 86 24.79 -5.42 -24.11
N SER A 87 25.25 -4.18 -24.07
CA SER A 87 26.33 -3.69 -24.93
C SER A 87 27.67 -4.38 -24.65
N LYS A 88 28.00 -4.66 -23.37
CA LYS A 88 29.24 -5.36 -23.00
C LYS A 88 29.26 -6.87 -23.29
N LYS A 89 28.11 -7.49 -23.58
CA LYS A 89 28.04 -8.91 -23.97
C LYS A 89 28.14 -9.16 -25.48
N ASN A 90 28.16 -8.08 -26.29
CA ASN A 90 28.20 -8.12 -27.75
C ASN A 90 29.40 -7.36 -28.35
N THR A 91 30.46 -7.14 -27.58
CA THR A 91 31.76 -6.77 -28.16
C THR A 91 32.48 -8.04 -28.61
N PRO A 92 32.96 -8.13 -29.87
CA PRO A 92 33.71 -9.27 -30.38
C PRO A 92 35.04 -9.49 -29.65
#